data_AF-A0A1Y5ICT8-F1
#
_entry.id   AF-A0A1Y5ICT8-F1
#
_cell.length_a   1.000
_cell.length_b   1.000
_cell.length_c   1.000
_cell.angle_alpha   90.00
_cell.angle_beta   90.00
_cell.angle_gamma   90.00
#
_symmetry.space_group_name_H-M   'P 1'
#
loop_
_entity.id
_entity.type
_entity.pdbx_description
1 polymer ?
#
loop_
_entity_poly.entity_id
_entity_poly.type
_entity_poly.pdbx_seq_one_letter_code
_entity_poly.pdbx_strand_id
1 'polypeptide(L)'
;MRREFESIVNIPEARSVVTSDDLTSISHDLLATLHKAMGVFGQAVDRCIDITAGVELLTCMHAIESGMEHYADLISVIMRDLRQAAGLIDSSAVMVKSNANSAGEEFIRGSLSLLDIINAIPSALLDFESSLRVKILALHSTLRSALNTTELTSTPTVRTLIALSVAAHAPRSRKLAIFLDKVADAAEKHSLDSSIIPVGAEHMNGLARTLEKFVHDTLLGRVSLELKGIGASDVWSAKPTESAYKLPTFSAYPQERMTNAGEYLLSLPQHLDGANDDDIPRTVSLSDDVRSGQDTSEDWIAKIAEASAELLLKEVQSIGSLTEQGAAQLAVDLEYFSNIVAALSLDPPSALSAWYRCVSVPREEYDAFARSANAEGIDARIVRAVAATRGIASSK
;
A
#
# COMPACT_ATOMS: atom_id res chain seq x y z
N MET A 1 2.16 29.21 -1.15
CA MET A 1 1.86 27.81 -1.54
C MET A 1 3.03 27.18 -2.29
N ARG A 2 3.15 27.19 -3.64
CA ARG A 2 4.24 26.44 -4.32
C ARG A 2 5.66 26.70 -3.81
N ARG A 3 6.10 27.97 -3.75
CA ARG A 3 7.44 28.32 -3.19
C ARG A 3 7.60 27.99 -1.70
N GLU A 4 6.50 28.02 -0.94
CA GLU A 4 6.53 27.64 0.48
C GLU A 4 6.65 26.11 0.60
N PHE A 5 6.00 25.33 -0.27
CA PHE A 5 6.15 23.88 -0.31
C PHE A 5 7.56 23.46 -0.72
N GLU A 6 8.15 24.09 -1.74
CA GLU A 6 9.55 23.85 -2.11
C GLU A 6 10.52 24.16 -0.95
N SER A 7 10.22 25.17 -0.11
CA SER A 7 11.01 25.48 1.08
C SER A 7 10.75 24.54 2.26
N ILE A 8 9.54 24.00 2.41
CA ILE A 8 9.14 23.11 3.50
C ILE A 8 9.60 21.68 3.25
N VAL A 9 9.58 21.24 2.00
CA VAL A 9 9.97 19.89 1.54
C VAL A 9 11.43 19.87 1.07
N ASN A 10 12.26 20.79 1.58
CA ASN A 10 13.71 20.74 1.41
C ASN A 10 14.29 19.61 2.27
N ILE A 11 13.93 18.38 1.92
CA ILE A 11 14.44 17.14 2.50
C ILE A 11 15.84 16.94 1.89
N PRO A 12 16.87 16.60 2.70
CA PRO A 12 18.22 16.38 2.22
C PRO A 12 18.20 15.45 1.00
N GLU A 13 19.01 15.78 -0.02
CA GLU A 13 19.05 15.04 -1.29
C GLU A 13 19.02 13.53 -1.03
N ALA A 14 18.01 12.83 -1.56
CA ALA A 14 17.83 11.36 -1.45
C ALA A 14 19.06 10.55 -1.93
N ARG A 15 20.08 11.22 -2.48
CA ARG A 15 21.37 10.69 -2.90
C ARG A 15 22.34 10.37 -1.76
N SER A 16 22.07 10.80 -0.52
CA SER A 16 22.92 10.48 0.65
C SER A 16 22.38 9.33 1.51
N VAL A 17 21.27 8.69 1.12
CA VAL A 17 20.65 7.61 1.89
C VAL A 17 21.48 6.34 1.71
N VAL A 18 22.29 6.01 2.72
CA VAL A 18 23.17 4.84 2.72
C VAL A 18 22.72 3.84 3.80
N THR A 19 21.90 4.26 4.78
CA THR A 19 21.55 3.44 5.95
C THR A 19 20.06 3.48 6.33
N SER A 20 19.61 2.49 7.11
CA SER A 20 18.25 2.48 7.70
C SER A 20 17.93 3.75 8.49
N ASP A 21 18.93 4.32 9.16
CA ASP A 21 18.77 5.46 10.06
C ASP A 21 18.57 6.76 9.27
N ASP A 22 19.12 6.84 8.06
CA ASP A 22 18.84 7.95 7.14
C ASP A 22 17.38 7.89 6.68
N LEU A 23 16.85 6.69 6.44
CA LEU A 23 15.47 6.50 6.01
C LEU A 23 14.47 6.80 7.14
N THR A 24 14.77 6.46 8.39
CA THR A 24 13.93 6.85 9.54
C THR A 24 13.99 8.36 9.81
N SER A 25 15.13 9.02 9.59
CA SER A 25 15.19 10.48 9.66
C SER A 25 14.34 11.13 8.57
N ILE A 26 14.39 10.60 7.34
CA ILE A 26 13.58 11.10 6.22
C ILE A 26 12.09 10.87 6.47
N SER A 27 11.69 9.74 7.06
CA SER A 27 10.28 9.51 7.38
C SER A 27 9.78 10.48 8.44
N HIS A 28 10.58 10.76 9.48
CA HIS A 28 10.24 11.77 10.49
C HIS A 28 10.11 13.17 9.87
N ASP A 29 11.04 13.55 8.98
CA ASP A 29 10.98 14.82 8.26
C ASP A 29 9.76 14.90 7.36
N LEU A 30 9.44 13.84 6.61
CA LEU A 30 8.24 13.75 5.77
C LEU A 30 6.97 13.90 6.61
N LEU A 31 6.87 13.23 7.76
CA LEU A 31 5.75 13.38 8.69
C LEU A 31 5.64 14.83 9.20
N ALA A 32 6.75 15.47 9.53
CA ALA A 32 6.76 16.88 9.91
C ALA A 32 6.33 17.79 8.75
N THR A 33 6.71 17.49 7.51
CA THR A 33 6.28 18.25 6.33
C THR A 33 4.79 18.12 6.06
N LEU A 34 4.18 16.95 6.32
CA LEU A 34 2.74 16.72 6.17
C LEU A 34 1.93 17.64 7.08
N HIS A 35 2.26 17.66 8.38
CA HIS A 35 1.59 18.52 9.35
C HIS A 35 1.76 20.01 9.02
N LYS A 36 2.97 20.42 8.61
CA LYS A 36 3.24 21.79 8.15
C LYS A 36 2.43 22.13 6.90
N ALA A 37 2.32 21.21 5.95
CA ALA A 37 1.57 21.41 4.71
C ALA A 37 0.07 21.60 4.99
N MET A 38 -0.51 20.76 5.85
CA MET A 38 -1.91 20.91 6.30
C MET A 38 -2.13 22.24 7.03
N GLY A 39 -1.17 22.68 7.85
CA GLY A 39 -1.19 24.00 8.48
C GLY A 39 -1.19 25.16 7.46
N VAL A 40 -0.38 25.07 6.40
CA VAL A 40 -0.34 26.07 5.32
C VAL A 40 -1.67 26.11 4.56
N PHE A 41 -2.28 24.97 4.26
CA PHE A 41 -3.60 24.93 3.64
C PHE A 41 -4.67 25.57 4.54
N GLY A 42 -4.67 25.27 5.84
CA GLY A 42 -5.55 25.90 6.82
C GLY A 42 -5.42 27.43 6.87
N GLN A 43 -4.18 27.93 6.92
CA GLN A 43 -3.91 29.37 6.90
C GLN A 43 -4.30 30.03 5.57
N ALA A 44 -4.20 29.32 4.45
CA ALA A 44 -4.63 29.83 3.15
C ALA A 44 -6.16 30.04 3.12
N VAL A 45 -6.93 29.14 3.75
CA VAL A 45 -8.38 29.31 3.94
C VAL A 45 -8.66 30.54 4.80
N ASP A 46 -7.97 30.71 5.94
CA ASP A 46 -8.18 31.85 6.83
C ASP A 46 -7.88 33.18 6.14
N ARG A 47 -6.74 33.29 5.47
CA ARG A 47 -6.39 34.48 4.69
C ARG A 47 -7.40 34.76 3.57
N CYS A 48 -7.93 33.73 2.92
CA CYS A 48 -8.96 33.89 1.89
C CYS A 48 -10.26 34.46 2.49
N ILE A 49 -10.67 33.95 3.65
CA ILE A 49 -11.84 34.46 4.38
C ILE A 49 -11.59 35.90 4.82
N ASP A 50 -10.45 36.24 5.39
CA ASP A 50 -10.17 37.60 5.86
C ASP A 50 -10.15 38.64 4.72
N ILE A 51 -9.58 38.29 3.57
CA ILE A 51 -9.42 39.22 2.43
C ILE A 51 -10.70 39.36 1.62
N THR A 52 -11.39 38.24 1.35
CA THR A 52 -12.54 38.22 0.41
C THR A 52 -13.89 38.12 1.13
N ALA A 53 -13.86 38.00 2.45
CA ALA A 53 -14.99 37.61 3.29
C ALA A 53 -15.69 36.33 2.78
N GLY A 54 -14.89 35.42 2.23
CA GLY A 54 -15.29 34.07 1.81
C GLY A 54 -15.93 33.95 0.42
N VAL A 55 -16.13 35.04 -0.32
CA VAL A 55 -16.79 34.97 -1.65
C VAL A 55 -15.98 34.18 -2.68
N GLU A 56 -14.66 34.11 -2.53
CA GLU A 56 -13.76 33.35 -3.40
C GLU A 56 -13.36 31.99 -2.81
N LEU A 57 -14.11 31.46 -1.84
CA LEU A 57 -13.78 30.19 -1.19
C LEU A 57 -13.67 29.02 -2.18
N LEU A 58 -14.56 28.94 -3.19
CA LEU A 58 -14.48 27.91 -4.23
C LEU A 58 -13.17 27.97 -5.03
N THR A 59 -12.69 29.18 -5.34
CA THR A 59 -11.40 29.37 -6.03
C THR A 59 -10.24 28.97 -5.13
N CYS A 60 -10.34 29.27 -3.83
CA CYS A 60 -9.36 28.85 -2.83
C CYS A 60 -9.31 27.32 -2.67
N MET A 61 -10.46 26.64 -2.67
CA MET A 61 -10.53 25.18 -2.60
C MET A 61 -9.82 24.51 -3.80
N HIS A 62 -10.09 24.95 -5.03
CA HIS A 62 -9.34 24.43 -6.19
C HIS A 62 -7.84 24.72 -6.11
N ALA A 63 -7.44 25.86 -5.53
CA ALA A 63 -6.02 26.18 -5.32
C ALA A 63 -5.37 25.28 -4.25
N ILE A 64 -6.12 24.87 -3.22
CA ILE A 64 -5.70 23.89 -2.23
C ILE A 64 -5.57 22.52 -2.87
N GLU A 65 -6.54 22.09 -3.70
CA GLU A 65 -6.47 20.83 -4.44
C GLU A 65 -5.22 20.74 -5.31
N SER A 66 -4.93 21.77 -6.10
CA SER A 66 -3.68 21.84 -6.89
C SER A 66 -2.42 21.92 -6.01
N GLY A 67 -2.53 22.47 -4.80
CA GLY A 67 -1.45 22.47 -3.82
C GLY A 67 -1.17 21.08 -3.24
N MET A 68 -2.21 20.31 -2.94
CA MET A 68 -2.12 18.92 -2.48
C MET A 68 -1.55 18.01 -3.57
N GLU A 69 -1.99 18.18 -4.82
CA GLU A 69 -1.40 17.50 -5.98
C GLU A 69 0.11 17.76 -6.07
N HIS A 70 0.53 19.03 -6.02
CA HIS A 70 1.94 19.39 -6.09
C HIS A 70 2.77 18.85 -4.92
N TYR A 71 2.20 18.82 -3.71
CA TYR A 71 2.85 18.20 -2.55
C TYR A 71 3.03 16.69 -2.74
N ALA A 72 2.00 16.00 -3.23
CA ALA A 72 2.06 14.56 -3.52
C ALA A 72 3.10 14.24 -4.61
N ASP A 73 3.20 15.06 -5.66
CA ASP A 73 4.22 14.90 -6.71
C ASP A 73 5.64 15.03 -6.16
N LEU A 74 5.87 16.02 -5.28
CA LEU A 74 7.18 16.28 -4.71
C LEU A 74 7.66 15.11 -3.85
N ILE A 75 6.78 14.54 -3.02
CA ILE A 75 7.10 13.35 -2.24
C ILE A 75 7.26 12.13 -3.14
N SER A 76 6.45 12.00 -4.20
CA SER A 76 6.58 10.89 -5.15
C SER A 76 7.95 10.88 -5.84
N VAL A 77 8.55 12.04 -6.10
CA VAL A 77 9.93 12.14 -6.62
C VAL A 77 10.93 11.62 -5.59
N ILE A 78 10.82 12.03 -4.33
CA ILE A 78 11.68 11.55 -3.24
C ILE A 78 11.57 10.03 -3.09
N MET A 79 10.34 9.51 -3.11
CA MET A 79 10.09 8.07 -3.02
C MET A 79 10.69 7.31 -4.20
N ARG A 80 10.68 7.89 -5.41
CA ARG A 80 11.32 7.27 -6.58
C ARG A 80 12.83 7.18 -6.42
N ASP A 81 13.46 8.21 -5.87
CA ASP A 81 14.91 8.23 -5.65
C ASP A 81 15.31 7.28 -4.52
N LEU A 82 14.53 7.23 -3.42
CA LEU A 82 14.68 6.23 -2.35
C LEU A 82 14.52 4.80 -2.87
N ARG A 83 13.55 4.56 -3.76
CA ARG A 83 13.33 3.25 -4.39
C ARG A 83 14.52 2.81 -5.24
N GLN A 84 15.19 3.75 -5.93
CA GLN A 84 16.43 3.47 -6.64
C GLN A 84 17.60 3.18 -5.70
N ALA A 85 17.72 3.93 -4.60
CA ALA A 85 18.75 3.72 -3.58
C ALA A 85 18.62 2.37 -2.88
N ALA A 86 17.39 1.97 -2.54
CA ALA A 86 17.08 0.66 -1.93
C ALA A 86 17.22 -0.53 -2.91
N GLY A 87 17.54 -0.30 -4.19
CA GLY A 87 17.65 -1.36 -5.20
C GLY A 87 16.33 -2.00 -5.61
N LEU A 88 15.19 -1.43 -5.20
CA LEU A 88 13.83 -1.91 -5.46
C LEU A 88 13.37 -1.50 -6.87
N ILE A 89 14.06 -1.95 -7.90
CA ILE A 89 13.65 -1.67 -9.29
C ILE A 89 12.36 -2.44 -9.58
N ASP A 90 11.36 -1.77 -10.16
CA ASP A 90 10.08 -2.39 -10.56
C ASP A 90 10.31 -3.74 -11.26
N SER A 91 9.56 -4.76 -10.82
CA SER A 91 9.54 -6.14 -11.34
C SER A 91 9.26 -6.26 -12.87
N SER A 92 9.02 -5.13 -13.54
CA SER A 92 8.85 -4.95 -14.98
C SER A 92 10.18 -4.78 -15.75
N ALA A 93 11.26 -4.36 -15.08
CA ALA A 93 12.55 -4.19 -15.73
C ALA A 93 13.28 -5.54 -15.83
N VAL A 94 13.22 -6.14 -17.01
CA VAL A 94 13.86 -7.41 -17.46
C VAL A 94 15.39 -7.48 -17.29
N MET A 95 16.03 -6.54 -16.58
CA MET A 95 17.48 -6.57 -16.34
C MET A 95 17.81 -6.08 -14.92
N VAL A 96 17.60 -6.95 -13.92
CA VAL A 96 18.26 -6.81 -12.63
C VAL A 96 19.74 -7.19 -12.81
N LYS A 97 20.64 -6.23 -12.61
CA LYS A 97 22.07 -6.52 -12.46
C LYS A 97 22.23 -7.43 -11.23
N SER A 98 22.92 -8.54 -11.42
CA SER A 98 23.16 -9.64 -10.48
C SER A 98 23.97 -9.29 -9.21
N ASN A 99 24.04 -8.01 -8.81
CA ASN A 99 24.90 -7.52 -7.72
C ASN A 99 24.13 -6.81 -6.59
N ALA A 100 22.80 -6.94 -6.50
CA ALA A 100 22.07 -6.47 -5.32
C ALA A 100 22.20 -7.52 -4.21
N ASN A 101 23.33 -7.52 -3.52
CA ASN A 101 23.62 -8.46 -2.42
C ASN A 101 22.84 -8.13 -1.13
N SER A 102 22.16 -6.98 -1.06
CA SER A 102 21.24 -6.63 0.02
C SER A 102 19.86 -6.32 -0.60
N ALA A 103 18.94 -7.27 -0.53
CA ALA A 103 17.55 -7.05 -0.91
C ALA A 103 16.83 -6.27 0.20
N GLY A 104 17.16 -4.98 0.35
CA GLY A 104 16.40 -4.05 1.19
C GLY A 104 16.37 -4.33 2.69
N GLU A 105 17.09 -5.34 3.19
CA GLU A 105 17.04 -5.75 4.61
C GLU A 105 17.50 -4.62 5.55
N GLU A 106 18.54 -3.91 5.13
CA GLU A 106 19.04 -2.70 5.78
C GLU A 106 18.07 -1.51 5.71
N PHE A 107 16.96 -1.63 4.97
CA PHE A 107 15.92 -0.61 4.87
C PHE A 107 14.60 -1.06 5.49
N ILE A 108 14.49 -2.28 6.05
CA ILE A 108 13.22 -2.79 6.63
C ILE A 108 12.74 -1.84 7.74
N ARG A 109 13.59 -1.55 8.74
CA ARG A 109 13.23 -0.66 9.85
C ARG A 109 12.85 0.74 9.38
N GLY A 110 13.63 1.31 8.45
CA GLY A 110 13.29 2.60 7.83
C GLY A 110 11.98 2.58 7.05
N SER A 111 11.69 1.50 6.32
CA SER A 111 10.44 1.35 5.58
C SER A 111 9.23 1.22 6.51
N LEU A 112 9.38 0.54 7.65
CA LEU A 112 8.30 0.43 8.64
C LEU A 112 7.94 1.79 9.25
N SER A 113 8.91 2.69 9.45
CA SER A 113 8.61 4.06 9.89
C SER A 113 7.79 4.89 8.87
N LEU A 114 7.68 4.44 7.61
CA LEU A 114 6.76 5.07 6.64
C LEU A 114 5.30 4.70 6.91
N LEU A 115 5.02 3.63 7.66
CA LEU A 115 3.66 3.26 8.08
C LEU A 115 3.02 4.37 8.93
N ASP A 116 3.82 5.08 9.74
CA ASP A 116 3.33 6.22 10.52
C ASP A 116 2.78 7.31 9.62
N ILE A 117 3.44 7.59 8.51
CA ILE A 117 2.98 8.59 7.52
C ILE A 117 1.73 8.08 6.81
N ILE A 118 1.70 6.80 6.41
CA ILE A 118 0.55 6.17 5.76
C ILE A 118 -0.69 6.29 6.66
N ASN A 119 -0.54 6.09 7.97
CA ASN A 119 -1.60 6.25 8.96
C ASN A 119 -1.94 7.73 9.26
N ALA A 120 -0.97 8.63 9.16
CA ALA A 120 -1.16 10.07 9.40
C ALA A 120 -1.87 10.78 8.23
N ILE A 121 -1.73 10.32 6.98
CA ILE A 121 -2.33 11.00 5.81
C ILE A 121 -3.87 11.05 5.89
N PRO A 122 -4.60 9.92 6.07
CA PRO A 122 -6.05 9.94 6.14
C PRO A 122 -6.59 10.72 7.33
N SER A 123 -5.93 10.61 8.49
CA SER A 123 -6.31 11.34 9.71
C SER A 123 -6.10 12.84 9.56
N ALA A 124 -4.95 13.28 9.04
CA ALA A 124 -4.67 14.69 8.78
C ALA A 124 -5.63 15.29 7.75
N LEU A 125 -6.02 14.51 6.72
CA LEU A 125 -7.02 14.93 5.74
C LEU A 125 -8.41 15.06 6.37
N LEU A 126 -8.83 14.09 7.19
CA LEU A 126 -10.10 14.13 7.90
C LEU A 126 -10.19 15.34 8.85
N ASP A 127 -9.11 15.60 9.60
CA ASP A 127 -9.01 16.75 10.49
C ASP A 127 -9.11 18.07 9.72
N PHE A 128 -8.39 18.18 8.60
CA PHE A 128 -8.44 19.34 7.74
C PHE A 128 -9.85 19.55 7.15
N GLU A 129 -10.49 18.49 6.65
CA GLU A 129 -11.86 18.56 6.15
C GLU A 129 -12.83 18.99 7.24
N SER A 130 -12.72 18.42 8.45
CA SER A 130 -13.57 18.77 9.59
C SER A 130 -13.47 20.26 9.94
N SER A 131 -12.25 20.80 9.99
CA SER A 131 -11.97 22.22 10.20
C SER A 131 -12.56 23.09 9.09
N LEU A 132 -12.41 22.66 7.83
CA LEU A 132 -12.99 23.34 6.68
C LEU A 132 -14.53 23.32 6.72
N ARG A 133 -15.17 22.22 7.13
CA ARG A 133 -16.64 22.12 7.28
C ARG A 133 -17.13 23.18 8.26
N VAL A 134 -16.49 23.31 9.42
CA VAL A 134 -16.86 24.29 10.45
C VAL A 134 -16.77 25.72 9.91
N LYS A 135 -15.70 26.05 9.18
CA LYS A 135 -15.51 27.38 8.56
C LYS A 135 -16.55 27.64 7.46
N ILE A 136 -16.87 26.64 6.65
CA ILE A 136 -17.89 26.69 5.60
C ILE A 136 -19.29 26.98 6.18
N LEU A 137 -19.68 26.28 7.25
CA LEU A 137 -20.98 26.47 7.90
C LEU A 137 -21.09 27.86 8.57
N ALA A 138 -20.01 28.34 9.19
CA ALA A 138 -19.96 29.69 9.72
C ALA A 138 -20.13 30.74 8.61
N LEU A 139 -19.46 30.56 7.47
CA LEU A 139 -19.57 31.44 6.31
C LEU A 139 -20.98 31.38 5.70
N HIS A 140 -21.61 30.21 5.61
CA HIS A 140 -22.96 30.03 5.09
C HIS A 140 -23.99 30.91 5.82
N SER A 141 -23.99 30.87 7.15
CA SER A 141 -24.90 31.70 7.97
C SER A 141 -24.72 33.21 7.70
N THR A 142 -23.47 33.65 7.53
CA THR A 142 -23.12 35.05 7.33
C THR A 142 -23.43 35.52 5.90
N LEU A 143 -23.12 34.70 4.90
CA LEU A 143 -23.36 34.99 3.49
C LEU A 143 -24.87 35.02 3.17
N ARG A 144 -25.66 34.11 3.75
CA ARG A 144 -27.12 34.08 3.56
C ARG A 144 -27.80 35.34 4.11
N SER A 145 -27.35 35.82 5.28
CA SER A 145 -27.80 37.10 5.85
C SER A 145 -27.46 38.29 4.93
N ALA A 146 -26.25 38.30 4.35
CA ALA A 146 -25.81 39.35 3.43
C ALA A 146 -26.56 39.34 2.07
N LEU A 147 -26.89 38.16 1.54
CA LEU A 147 -27.67 38.04 0.30
C LEU A 147 -29.12 38.50 0.46
N ASN A 148 -29.74 38.20 1.61
CA ASN A 148 -31.11 38.63 1.90
C ASN A 148 -31.23 40.15 2.11
N THR A 149 -30.17 40.79 2.59
CA THR A 149 -30.14 42.25 2.83
C THR A 149 -29.91 43.07 1.56
N THR A 150 -29.29 42.50 0.51
CA THR A 150 -29.15 43.18 -0.79
C THR A 150 -30.46 43.41 -1.54
N GLU A 151 -31.53 42.65 -1.24
CA GLU A 151 -32.84 42.83 -1.89
C GLU A 151 -33.73 43.88 -1.22
N LEU A 152 -33.39 44.32 0.00
CA LEU A 152 -34.22 45.24 0.77
C LEU A 152 -33.39 46.43 1.30
N THR A 153 -33.65 47.59 0.70
CA THR A 153 -33.37 48.97 1.17
C THR A 153 -32.07 49.66 0.71
N SER A 154 -32.33 50.78 0.03
CA SER A 154 -31.42 51.85 -0.33
C SER A 154 -31.16 52.78 0.86
N THR A 155 -30.16 52.50 1.70
CA THR A 155 -29.57 53.52 2.61
C THR A 155 -28.05 53.34 2.77
N PRO A 156 -27.29 54.44 2.95
CA PRO A 156 -25.83 54.41 2.93
C PRO A 156 -25.27 54.39 4.35
N THR A 157 -25.13 53.23 4.98
CA THR A 157 -24.46 53.13 6.29
C THR A 157 -23.74 51.80 6.41
N VAL A 158 -22.39 51.88 6.43
CA VAL A 158 -21.41 50.81 6.68
C VAL A 158 -21.69 49.51 5.92
N ARG A 159 -21.23 49.44 4.66
CA ARG A 159 -21.20 48.15 3.95
C ARG A 159 -20.11 47.28 4.57
N THR A 160 -20.52 46.16 5.17
CA THR A 160 -19.58 45.11 5.59
C THR A 160 -18.79 44.60 4.38
N LEU A 161 -17.59 44.07 4.61
CA LEU A 161 -16.73 43.54 3.53
C LEU A 161 -17.51 42.53 2.68
N ILE A 162 -18.29 41.67 3.32
CA ILE A 162 -19.17 40.68 2.67
C ILE A 162 -20.19 41.36 1.73
N ALA A 163 -20.86 42.41 2.17
CA ALA A 163 -21.85 43.10 1.34
C ALA A 163 -21.19 43.74 0.10
N LEU A 164 -19.96 44.25 0.23
CA LEU A 164 -19.19 44.80 -0.88
C LEU A 164 -18.71 43.70 -1.84
N SER A 165 -18.20 42.58 -1.32
CA SER A 165 -17.69 41.47 -2.14
C SER A 165 -18.81 40.72 -2.85
N VAL A 166 -19.97 40.55 -2.21
CA VAL A 166 -21.19 40.00 -2.82
C VAL A 166 -21.71 40.90 -3.94
N ALA A 167 -21.74 42.22 -3.73
CA ALA A 167 -22.15 43.16 -4.76
C ALA A 167 -21.17 43.18 -5.95
N ALA A 168 -19.86 43.06 -5.70
CA ALA A 168 -18.84 43.03 -6.73
C ALA A 168 -18.84 41.73 -7.55
N HIS A 169 -19.20 40.60 -6.94
CA HIS A 169 -19.12 39.27 -7.56
C HIS A 169 -20.43 38.45 -7.43
N ALA A 170 -21.57 39.09 -7.65
CA ALA A 170 -22.92 38.51 -7.53
C ALA A 170 -23.14 37.12 -8.20
N PRO A 171 -22.62 36.80 -9.41
CA PRO A 171 -22.80 35.47 -9.99
C PRO A 171 -21.96 34.38 -9.27
N ARG A 172 -20.79 34.72 -8.72
CA ARG A 172 -19.95 33.78 -7.96
C ARG A 172 -20.52 33.55 -6.57
N SER A 173 -20.98 34.59 -5.90
CA SER A 173 -21.63 34.48 -4.58
C SER A 173 -22.89 33.60 -4.62
N ARG A 174 -23.67 33.67 -5.71
CA ARG A 174 -24.83 32.77 -5.92
C ARG A 174 -24.44 31.32 -6.12
N LYS A 175 -23.39 31.04 -6.90
CA LYS A 175 -22.85 29.68 -7.07
C LYS A 175 -22.30 29.12 -5.76
N LEU A 176 -21.59 29.95 -5.00
CA LEU A 176 -21.10 29.62 -3.67
C LEU A 176 -22.25 29.31 -2.72
N ALA A 177 -23.30 30.14 -2.68
CA ALA A 177 -24.46 29.88 -1.81
C ALA A 177 -25.13 28.52 -2.09
N ILE A 178 -25.33 28.16 -3.37
CA ILE A 178 -25.86 26.83 -3.76
C ILE A 178 -24.95 25.69 -3.28
N PHE A 179 -23.63 25.86 -3.37
CA PHE A 179 -22.68 24.87 -2.88
C PHE A 179 -22.73 24.75 -1.35
N LEU A 180 -22.76 25.87 -0.64
CA LEU A 180 -22.83 25.90 0.82
C LEU A 180 -24.15 25.30 1.34
N ASP A 181 -25.28 25.53 0.65
CA ASP A 181 -26.57 24.89 0.96
C ASP A 181 -26.47 23.36 0.86
N LYS A 182 -25.79 22.83 -0.18
CA LYS A 182 -25.58 21.38 -0.31
C LYS A 182 -24.72 20.81 0.82
N VAL A 183 -23.69 21.53 1.25
CA VAL A 183 -22.82 21.10 2.35
C VAL A 183 -23.58 21.14 3.69
N ALA A 184 -24.42 22.16 3.90
CA ALA A 184 -25.28 22.25 5.08
C ALA A 184 -26.32 21.12 5.12
N ASP A 185 -27.00 20.86 4.00
CA ASP A 185 -27.96 19.76 3.87
C ASP A 185 -27.32 18.38 4.09
N ALA A 186 -26.07 18.19 3.65
CA ALA A 186 -25.30 16.96 3.87
C ALA A 186 -24.91 16.78 5.35
N ALA A 187 -24.54 17.88 6.03
CA ALA A 187 -24.25 17.88 7.45
C ALA A 187 -25.48 17.55 8.31
N GLU A 188 -26.67 18.07 7.96
CA GLU A 188 -27.93 17.79 8.67
C GLU A 188 -28.40 16.34 8.52
N LYS A 189 -28.14 15.72 7.36
CA LYS A 189 -28.56 14.33 7.08
C LYS A 189 -27.60 13.27 7.61
N HIS A 190 -26.54 13.67 8.33
CA HIS A 190 -25.45 12.78 8.77
C HIS A 190 -24.81 11.94 7.64
N SER A 191 -25.02 12.32 6.38
CA SER A 191 -24.40 11.68 5.21
C SER A 191 -23.06 12.38 4.99
N LEU A 192 -22.10 12.06 5.85
CA LEU A 192 -20.77 12.66 5.87
C LEU A 192 -19.82 12.07 4.81
N ASP A 193 -20.31 11.16 3.95
CA ASP A 193 -19.48 10.39 3.01
C ASP A 193 -18.93 11.23 1.84
N SER A 194 -19.52 12.40 1.55
CA SER A 194 -18.99 13.25 0.48
C SER A 194 -17.84 14.13 0.99
N SER A 195 -16.62 13.82 0.57
CA SER A 195 -15.44 14.68 0.75
C SER A 195 -15.69 16.08 0.17
N ILE A 196 -15.26 17.11 0.90
CA ILE A 196 -15.37 18.51 0.48
C ILE A 196 -14.30 18.86 -0.58
N ILE A 197 -13.20 18.11 -0.60
CA ILE A 197 -12.03 18.31 -1.46
C ILE A 197 -11.71 16.95 -2.11
N PRO A 198 -12.57 16.46 -3.02
CA PRO A 198 -12.46 15.10 -3.53
C PRO A 198 -11.18 14.88 -4.36
N VAL A 199 -10.74 15.89 -5.12
CA VAL A 199 -9.55 15.75 -5.97
C VAL A 199 -8.29 15.73 -5.10
N GLY A 200 -8.19 16.67 -4.15
CA GLY A 200 -7.07 16.72 -3.20
C GLY A 200 -6.98 15.46 -2.34
N ALA A 201 -8.12 14.95 -1.87
CA ALA A 201 -8.21 13.69 -1.14
C ALA A 201 -7.68 12.49 -1.97
N GLU A 202 -8.06 12.41 -3.25
CA GLU A 202 -7.59 11.35 -4.15
C GLU A 202 -6.05 11.38 -4.32
N HIS A 203 -5.45 12.56 -4.50
CA HIS A 203 -4.00 12.70 -4.62
C HIS A 203 -3.26 12.29 -3.34
N MET A 204 -3.75 12.71 -2.17
CA MET A 204 -3.16 12.34 -0.88
C MET A 204 -3.29 10.83 -0.61
N ASN A 205 -4.45 10.23 -0.92
CA ASN A 205 -4.63 8.78 -0.84
C ASN A 205 -3.78 8.03 -1.88
N GLY A 206 -3.54 8.62 -3.05
CA GLY A 206 -2.59 8.10 -4.05
C GLY A 206 -1.14 8.08 -3.56
N LEU A 207 -0.74 9.11 -2.81
CA LEU A 207 0.54 9.15 -2.13
C LEU A 207 0.65 8.04 -1.08
N ALA A 208 -0.38 7.87 -0.24
CA ALA A 208 -0.42 6.80 0.76
C ALA A 208 -0.26 5.41 0.12
N ARG A 209 -0.95 5.14 -0.99
CA ARG A 209 -0.79 3.89 -1.76
C ARG A 209 0.63 3.69 -2.31
N THR A 210 1.30 4.79 -2.70
CA THR A 210 2.68 4.72 -3.22
C THR A 210 3.67 4.38 -2.11
N LEU A 211 3.47 4.95 -0.92
CA LEU A 211 4.23 4.62 0.29
C LEU A 211 3.97 3.17 0.71
N GLU A 212 2.71 2.74 0.73
CA GLU A 212 2.30 1.36 1.05
C GLU A 212 2.99 0.36 0.11
N LYS A 213 2.96 0.64 -1.21
CA LYS A 213 3.67 -0.16 -2.21
C LYS A 213 5.17 -0.23 -1.94
N PHE A 214 5.81 0.86 -1.52
CA PHE A 214 7.23 0.85 -1.19
C PHE A 214 7.54 -0.05 0.01
N VAL A 215 6.75 0.04 1.09
CA VAL A 215 6.91 -0.83 2.26
C VAL A 215 6.70 -2.29 1.88
N HIS A 216 5.62 -2.57 1.14
CA HIS A 216 5.32 -3.90 0.62
C HIS A 216 6.48 -4.48 -0.22
N ASP A 217 6.99 -3.71 -1.19
CA ASP A 217 8.08 -4.15 -2.06
C ASP A 217 9.39 -4.37 -1.27
N THR A 218 9.63 -3.58 -0.21
CA THR A 218 10.81 -3.74 0.67
C THR A 218 10.75 -5.03 1.47
N LEU A 219 9.60 -5.30 2.12
CA LEU A 219 9.38 -6.52 2.91
C LEU A 219 9.39 -7.78 2.03
N LEU A 220 8.81 -7.70 0.83
CA LEU A 220 8.80 -8.82 -0.11
C LEU A 220 10.16 -9.05 -0.79
N GLY A 221 11.04 -8.04 -0.79
CA GLY A 221 12.32 -8.07 -1.48
C GLY A 221 13.20 -9.26 -1.10
N ARG A 222 13.29 -9.59 0.20
CA ARG A 222 14.11 -10.72 0.67
C ARG A 222 13.57 -12.05 0.18
N VAL A 223 12.27 -12.29 0.36
CA VAL A 223 11.62 -13.52 -0.10
C VAL A 223 11.72 -13.65 -1.62
N SER A 224 11.53 -12.55 -2.35
CA SER A 224 11.68 -12.54 -3.81
C SER A 224 13.08 -12.92 -4.24
N LEU A 225 14.14 -12.46 -3.56
CA LEU A 225 15.52 -12.83 -3.89
C LEU A 225 15.79 -14.32 -3.68
N GLU A 226 15.33 -14.88 -2.55
CA GLU A 226 15.51 -16.29 -2.22
C GLU A 226 14.72 -17.23 -3.15
N LEU A 227 13.50 -16.82 -3.54
CA LEU A 227 12.63 -17.62 -4.39
C LEU A 227 12.93 -17.48 -5.90
N LYS A 228 13.60 -16.40 -6.31
CA LYS A 228 13.86 -16.13 -7.72
C LYS A 228 14.76 -17.18 -8.36
N GLY A 229 14.33 -17.72 -9.49
CA GLY A 229 15.11 -18.68 -10.25
C GLY A 229 15.10 -20.09 -9.66
N ILE A 230 14.24 -20.34 -8.65
CA ILE A 230 13.96 -21.70 -8.19
C ILE A 230 13.48 -22.54 -9.38
N GLY A 231 12.60 -22.01 -10.24
CA GLY A 231 12.05 -22.77 -11.37
C GLY A 231 13.09 -23.27 -12.39
N ALA A 232 14.23 -22.57 -12.50
CA ALA A 232 15.33 -22.91 -13.41
C ALA A 232 16.39 -23.83 -12.77
N SER A 233 16.19 -24.25 -11.52
CA SER A 233 17.15 -25.06 -10.77
C SER A 233 17.30 -26.46 -11.38
N ASP A 234 18.55 -26.91 -11.55
CA ASP A 234 18.85 -28.26 -12.04
C ASP A 234 18.36 -29.37 -11.10
N VAL A 235 18.03 -29.04 -9.85
CA VAL A 235 17.51 -29.99 -8.85
C VAL A 235 16.21 -30.67 -9.30
N TRP A 236 15.38 -29.98 -10.10
CA TRP A 236 14.11 -30.55 -10.60
C TRP A 236 14.31 -31.60 -11.68
N SER A 237 15.36 -31.43 -12.48
CA SER A 237 15.69 -32.29 -13.63
C SER A 237 16.85 -33.24 -13.35
N ALA A 238 17.44 -33.16 -12.15
CA ALA A 238 18.55 -33.99 -11.73
C ALA A 238 18.19 -35.46 -11.85
N LYS A 239 19.04 -36.21 -12.55
CA LYS A 239 18.95 -37.67 -12.58
C LYS A 239 19.47 -38.20 -11.25
N PRO A 240 18.91 -39.29 -10.71
CA PRO A 240 19.43 -39.91 -9.50
C PRO A 240 20.92 -40.23 -9.70
N THR A 241 21.78 -39.69 -8.85
CA THR A 241 23.19 -40.07 -8.81
C THR A 241 23.26 -41.57 -8.57
N GLU A 242 23.80 -42.33 -9.53
CA GLU A 242 24.05 -43.77 -9.36
C GLU A 242 25.14 -43.96 -8.28
N SER A 243 24.74 -43.98 -7.01
CA SER A 243 25.58 -44.52 -5.97
C SER A 243 25.64 -46.04 -6.14
N ALA A 244 26.82 -46.64 -5.93
CA ALA A 244 27.04 -48.09 -5.98
C ALA A 244 26.12 -48.89 -5.03
N TYR A 245 25.48 -48.19 -4.09
CA TYR A 245 24.41 -48.68 -3.22
C TYR A 245 23.11 -47.99 -3.61
N LYS A 246 21.99 -48.73 -3.68
CA LYS A 246 20.63 -48.18 -3.84
C LYS A 246 20.19 -47.45 -2.55
N LEU A 247 20.98 -46.48 -2.11
CA LEU A 247 20.61 -45.60 -1.02
C LEU A 247 19.66 -44.57 -1.59
N PRO A 248 18.44 -44.46 -1.05
CA PRO A 248 17.55 -43.40 -1.46
C PRO A 248 18.21 -42.06 -1.10
N THR A 249 18.61 -41.29 -2.11
CA THR A 249 19.12 -39.92 -1.92
C THR A 249 17.91 -39.00 -1.73
N PHE A 250 17.10 -39.28 -0.71
CA PHE A 250 16.02 -38.39 -0.30
C PHE A 250 16.62 -37.37 0.65
N SER A 251 16.49 -36.09 0.32
CA SER A 251 16.57 -35.08 1.36
C SER A 251 15.17 -35.05 1.97
N ALA A 252 15.05 -35.44 3.24
CA ALA A 252 13.80 -35.35 4.00
C ALA A 252 13.51 -33.90 4.45
N TYR A 253 14.27 -32.94 3.93
CA TYR A 253 14.31 -31.57 4.40
C TYR A 253 14.06 -30.63 3.23
N PRO A 254 13.33 -29.53 3.43
CA PRO A 254 13.16 -28.50 2.42
C PRO A 254 14.49 -27.90 1.97
N GLN A 255 14.54 -27.38 0.75
CA GLN A 255 15.73 -26.70 0.23
C GLN A 255 16.08 -25.46 1.07
N GLU A 256 17.38 -25.17 1.19
CA GLU A 256 17.90 -24.03 1.96
C GLU A 256 17.24 -22.69 1.58
N ARG A 257 16.99 -22.45 0.29
CA ARG A 257 16.29 -21.24 -0.17
C ARG A 257 14.85 -21.15 0.36
N MET A 258 14.17 -22.30 0.45
CA MET A 258 12.81 -22.37 0.97
C MET A 258 12.79 -22.12 2.48
N THR A 259 13.75 -22.69 3.21
CA THR A 259 13.87 -22.47 4.65
C THR A 259 14.28 -21.05 4.98
N ASN A 260 15.21 -20.45 4.22
CA ASN A 260 15.61 -19.05 4.41
C ASN A 260 14.44 -18.10 4.18
N ALA A 261 13.64 -18.32 3.13
CA ALA A 261 12.42 -17.55 2.89
C ALA A 261 11.40 -17.73 4.02
N GLY A 262 11.21 -18.97 4.48
CA GLY A 262 10.31 -19.31 5.56
C GLY A 262 10.70 -18.71 6.92
N GLU A 263 11.96 -18.81 7.30
CA GLU A 263 12.51 -18.23 8.52
C GLU A 263 12.39 -16.70 8.52
N TYR A 264 12.64 -16.06 7.37
CA TYR A 264 12.41 -14.63 7.22
C TYR A 264 10.93 -14.27 7.47
N LEU A 265 10.00 -14.98 6.83
CA LEU A 265 8.56 -14.75 7.02
C LEU A 265 8.14 -14.92 8.49
N LEU A 266 8.71 -15.89 9.21
CA LEU A 266 8.46 -16.09 10.64
C LEU A 266 9.10 -15.03 11.53
N SER A 267 10.12 -14.30 11.05
CA SER A 267 10.75 -13.19 11.76
C SER A 267 10.03 -11.85 11.56
N LEU A 268 9.21 -11.72 10.50
CA LEU A 268 8.48 -10.48 10.18
C LEU A 268 7.62 -9.94 11.35
N PRO A 269 6.89 -10.77 12.12
CA PRO A 269 6.11 -10.27 13.25
C PRO A 269 6.98 -9.52 14.26
N GLN A 270 8.19 -10.01 14.54
CA GLN A 270 9.11 -9.35 15.49
C GLN A 270 9.57 -7.98 14.97
N HIS A 271 9.77 -7.84 13.66
CA HIS A 271 10.15 -6.57 13.05
C HIS A 271 9.00 -5.55 13.07
N LEU A 272 7.77 -6.00 12.84
CA LEU A 272 6.56 -5.17 12.86
C LEU A 272 6.18 -4.76 14.29
N ASP A 273 6.30 -5.66 15.26
CA ASP A 273 6.02 -5.36 16.66
C ASP A 273 7.04 -4.39 17.25
N GLY A 274 8.33 -4.55 16.90
CA GLY A 274 9.39 -3.64 17.33
C GLY A 274 9.28 -2.22 16.75
N ALA A 275 8.62 -2.04 15.60
CA ALA A 275 8.37 -0.72 15.03
C ALA A 275 7.23 0.04 15.75
N ASN A 276 6.33 -0.68 16.43
CA ASN A 276 5.18 -0.11 17.12
C ASN A 276 5.46 0.25 18.60
N ASP A 277 6.64 -0.09 19.13
CA ASP A 277 6.99 0.07 20.55
C ASP A 277 7.81 1.34 20.86
N ASP A 278 8.24 2.09 19.84
CA ASP A 278 8.88 3.41 20.01
C ASP A 278 7.80 4.50 20.25
N ASP A 279 7.46 4.72 21.53
CA ASP A 279 7.08 6.02 22.10
C ASP A 279 5.80 6.74 21.65
N ILE A 280 4.70 6.03 21.36
CA ILE A 280 3.35 6.65 21.39
C ILE A 280 2.52 6.00 22.50
N PRO A 281 2.21 6.69 23.61
CA PRO A 281 1.28 6.15 24.58
C PRO A 281 -0.04 5.97 23.86
N ARG A 282 -0.47 4.71 23.69
CA ARG A 282 -1.81 4.37 23.21
C ARG A 282 -2.80 5.14 24.08
N THR A 283 -3.26 6.29 23.58
CA THR A 283 -4.29 7.07 24.26
C THR A 283 -5.55 6.25 24.16
N VAL A 284 -5.80 5.48 25.21
CA VAL A 284 -7.06 4.81 25.45
C VAL A 284 -8.12 5.91 25.49
N SER A 285 -8.92 6.10 24.44
CA SER A 285 -10.30 6.61 24.52
C SER A 285 -10.96 6.90 23.16
N LEU A 286 -12.02 6.11 22.93
CA LEU A 286 -13.30 6.42 22.28
C LEU A 286 -13.48 6.09 20.79
N SER A 287 -14.52 5.25 20.56
CA SER A 287 -15.17 4.80 19.32
C SER A 287 -14.43 3.77 18.43
N ASP A 288 -14.80 2.49 18.62
CA ASP A 288 -14.47 1.34 17.76
C ASP A 288 -15.06 1.42 16.34
N ASP A 289 -16.01 2.34 16.08
CA ASP A 289 -16.78 2.34 14.82
C ASP A 289 -16.14 3.12 13.65
N VAL A 290 -14.98 3.78 13.84
CA VAL A 290 -14.33 4.62 12.79
C VAL A 290 -12.93 4.11 12.37
N ARG A 291 -12.43 3.01 12.95
CA ARG A 291 -11.09 2.47 12.64
C ARG A 291 -11.06 1.46 11.48
N SER A 292 -12.08 1.42 10.62
CA SER A 292 -12.27 0.39 9.59
C SER A 292 -11.26 0.38 8.42
N GLY A 293 -10.10 1.03 8.56
CA GLY A 293 -9.08 1.08 7.50
C GLY A 293 -7.64 1.26 7.96
N GLN A 294 -7.33 0.98 9.23
CA GLN A 294 -5.93 0.90 9.67
C GLN A 294 -5.48 -0.55 9.56
N ASP A 295 -4.62 -0.83 8.57
CA ASP A 295 -3.98 -2.14 8.44
C ASP A 295 -3.17 -2.43 9.70
N THR A 296 -3.54 -3.47 10.42
CA THR A 296 -2.81 -3.94 11.58
C THR A 296 -1.51 -4.63 11.16
N SER A 297 -0.58 -4.85 12.10
CA SER A 297 0.60 -5.68 11.84
C SER A 297 0.21 -7.06 11.30
N GLU A 298 -0.91 -7.62 11.77
CA GLU A 298 -1.44 -8.91 11.30
C GLU A 298 -1.87 -8.85 9.82
N ASP A 299 -2.54 -7.76 9.41
CA ASP A 299 -2.93 -7.55 8.00
C ASP A 299 -1.70 -7.42 7.09
N TRP A 300 -0.64 -6.76 7.56
CA TRP A 300 0.63 -6.66 6.83
C TRP A 300 1.34 -8.01 6.70
N ILE A 301 1.39 -8.80 7.79
CA ILE A 301 1.96 -10.15 7.77
C ILE A 301 1.21 -11.02 6.76
N ALA A 302 -0.12 -10.96 6.80
CA ALA A 302 -0.98 -11.66 5.85
C ALA A 302 -0.68 -11.23 4.40
N LYS A 303 -0.73 -9.93 4.09
CA LYS A 303 -0.43 -9.40 2.74
C LYS A 303 0.92 -9.91 2.20
N ILE A 304 1.96 -9.90 3.03
CA ILE A 304 3.31 -10.36 2.62
C ILE A 304 3.37 -11.88 2.45
N ALA A 305 2.73 -12.65 3.33
CA ALA A 305 2.69 -14.11 3.22
C ALA A 305 1.89 -14.57 1.98
N GLU A 306 0.78 -13.91 1.66
CA GLU A 306 0.01 -14.15 0.44
C GLU A 306 0.85 -13.84 -0.81
N ALA A 307 1.44 -12.65 -0.88
CA ALA A 307 2.30 -12.25 -2.00
C ALA A 307 3.50 -13.20 -2.18
N SER A 308 4.07 -13.70 -1.07
CA SER A 308 5.16 -14.68 -1.09
C SER A 308 4.70 -16.04 -1.65
N ALA A 309 3.49 -16.49 -1.30
CA ALA A 309 2.91 -17.71 -1.86
C ALA A 309 2.60 -17.59 -3.35
N GLU A 310 2.15 -16.42 -3.81
CA GLU A 310 1.96 -16.14 -5.25
C GLU A 310 3.28 -16.16 -6.02
N LEU A 311 4.35 -15.57 -5.46
CA LEU A 311 5.68 -15.62 -6.04
C LEU A 311 6.19 -17.07 -6.17
N LEU A 312 6.05 -17.86 -5.10
CA LEU A 312 6.42 -19.27 -5.13
C LEU A 312 5.62 -20.03 -6.20
N LEU A 313 4.30 -19.83 -6.26
CA LEU A 313 3.45 -20.46 -7.26
C LEU A 313 3.90 -20.13 -8.68
N LYS A 314 4.28 -18.88 -8.96
CA LYS A 314 4.80 -18.46 -10.26
C LYS A 314 6.12 -19.16 -10.62
N GLU A 315 7.04 -19.28 -9.67
CA GLU A 315 8.31 -19.99 -9.88
C GLU A 315 8.08 -21.49 -10.11
N VAL A 316 7.17 -22.11 -9.35
CA VAL A 316 6.80 -23.53 -9.51
C VAL A 316 6.15 -23.80 -10.88
N GLN A 317 5.28 -22.91 -11.35
CA GLN A 317 4.68 -22.99 -12.68
C GLN A 317 5.70 -22.82 -13.81
N SER A 318 6.86 -22.23 -13.54
CA SER A 318 7.93 -22.04 -14.52
C SER A 318 8.86 -23.25 -14.67
N ILE A 319 8.72 -24.28 -13.82
CA ILE A 319 9.53 -25.51 -13.89
C ILE A 319 9.26 -26.23 -15.22
N GLY A 320 10.31 -26.34 -16.05
CA GLY A 320 10.18 -26.92 -17.39
C GLY A 320 10.08 -28.45 -17.41
N SER A 321 10.74 -29.14 -16.47
CA SER A 321 10.73 -30.60 -16.39
C SER A 321 10.99 -31.08 -14.96
N LEU A 322 10.26 -32.12 -14.54
CA LEU A 322 10.29 -32.63 -13.17
C LEU A 322 10.54 -34.15 -13.18
N THR A 323 11.63 -34.61 -12.57
CA THR A 323 11.87 -36.03 -12.32
C THR A 323 11.06 -36.52 -11.11
N GLU A 324 10.97 -37.83 -10.88
CA GLU A 324 10.32 -38.35 -9.66
C GLU A 324 11.02 -37.87 -8.38
N GLN A 325 12.35 -37.73 -8.41
CA GLN A 325 13.11 -37.18 -7.30
C GLN A 325 12.85 -35.69 -7.12
N GLY A 326 12.83 -34.93 -8.23
CA GLY A 326 12.48 -33.51 -8.20
C GLY A 326 11.06 -33.28 -7.71
N ALA A 327 10.11 -34.15 -8.08
CA ALA A 327 8.73 -34.11 -7.59
C ALA A 327 8.68 -34.36 -6.08
N ALA A 328 9.33 -35.39 -5.57
CA ALA A 328 9.38 -35.63 -4.13
C ALA A 328 10.00 -34.45 -3.36
N GLN A 329 11.07 -33.84 -3.87
CA GLN A 329 11.66 -32.64 -3.24
C GLN A 329 10.69 -31.45 -3.27
N LEU A 330 10.06 -31.19 -4.41
CA LEU A 330 9.10 -30.11 -4.57
C LEU A 330 7.88 -30.30 -3.64
N ALA A 331 7.44 -31.53 -3.42
CA ALA A 331 6.38 -31.83 -2.45
C ALA A 331 6.79 -31.40 -1.03
N VAL A 332 8.01 -31.75 -0.58
CA VAL A 332 8.52 -31.35 0.75
C VAL A 332 8.65 -29.82 0.86
N ASP A 333 9.16 -29.16 -0.18
CA ASP A 333 9.31 -27.71 -0.20
C ASP A 333 7.95 -26.99 -0.14
N LEU A 334 6.97 -27.47 -0.91
CA LEU A 334 5.61 -26.92 -0.93
C LEU A 334 4.87 -27.18 0.38
N GLU A 335 5.04 -28.35 0.99
CA GLU A 335 4.47 -28.67 2.30
C GLU A 335 5.00 -27.72 3.37
N TYR A 336 6.33 -27.58 3.45
CA TYR A 336 6.98 -26.67 4.40
C TYR A 336 6.48 -25.23 4.23
N PHE A 337 6.48 -24.70 3.01
CA PHE A 337 6.04 -23.33 2.77
C PHE A 337 4.55 -23.13 3.06
N SER A 338 3.70 -24.10 2.70
CA SER A 338 2.26 -24.04 3.00
C SER A 338 1.99 -24.02 4.51
N ASN A 339 2.78 -24.76 5.30
CA ASN A 339 2.69 -24.73 6.75
C ASN A 339 3.09 -23.37 7.33
N ILE A 340 4.04 -22.67 6.72
CA ILE A 340 4.44 -21.32 7.14
C ILE A 340 3.35 -20.30 6.84
N VAL A 341 2.77 -20.33 5.63
CA VAL A 341 1.65 -19.45 5.27
C VAL A 341 0.47 -19.68 6.23
N ALA A 342 0.15 -20.95 6.53
CA ALA A 342 -0.87 -21.31 7.51
C ALA A 342 -0.55 -20.81 8.93
N ALA A 343 0.72 -20.82 9.33
CA ALA A 343 1.15 -20.31 10.63
C ALA A 343 1.03 -18.77 10.73
N LEU A 344 1.07 -18.06 9.61
CA LEU A 344 0.91 -16.60 9.52
C LEU A 344 -0.57 -16.20 9.32
N SER A 345 -1.49 -17.06 9.77
CA SER A 345 -2.96 -16.85 9.77
C SER A 345 -3.60 -16.72 8.39
N LEU A 346 -3.01 -17.33 7.35
CA LEU A 346 -3.58 -17.38 6.01
C LEU A 346 -3.76 -18.80 5.51
N ASP A 347 -4.91 -19.06 4.87
CA ASP A 347 -5.07 -20.27 4.10
C ASP A 347 -4.17 -20.21 2.87
N PRO A 348 -3.31 -21.22 2.62
CA PRO A 348 -2.43 -21.22 1.46
C PRO A 348 -3.28 -21.21 0.18
N PRO A 349 -2.85 -20.51 -0.89
CA PRO A 349 -3.59 -20.43 -2.14
C PRO A 349 -3.99 -21.82 -2.64
N SER A 350 -5.25 -21.99 -3.04
CA SER A 350 -5.78 -23.28 -3.49
C SER A 350 -4.99 -23.87 -4.66
N ALA A 351 -4.43 -23.01 -5.51
CA ALA A 351 -3.52 -23.40 -6.58
C ALA A 351 -2.19 -23.98 -6.07
N LEU A 352 -1.60 -23.43 -5.00
CA LEU A 352 -0.38 -23.96 -4.39
C LEU A 352 -0.65 -25.33 -3.76
N SER A 353 -1.77 -25.46 -3.05
CA SER A 353 -2.24 -26.74 -2.49
C SER A 353 -2.52 -27.79 -3.57
N ALA A 354 -3.08 -27.37 -4.71
CA ALA A 354 -3.30 -28.23 -5.86
C ALA A 354 -1.98 -28.74 -6.46
N TRP A 355 -0.98 -27.86 -6.61
CA TRP A 355 0.37 -28.23 -7.05
C TRP A 355 1.01 -29.23 -6.08
N TYR A 356 0.96 -28.97 -4.78
CA TYR A 356 1.45 -29.88 -3.75
C TYR A 356 0.83 -31.29 -3.90
N ARG A 357 -0.51 -31.38 -3.92
CA ARG A 357 -1.22 -32.67 -4.07
C ARG A 357 -0.83 -33.40 -5.36
N CYS A 358 -0.75 -32.69 -6.49
CA CYS A 358 -0.39 -33.30 -7.77
C CYS A 358 1.05 -33.83 -7.77
N VAL A 359 1.97 -33.12 -7.15
CA VAL A 359 3.39 -33.47 -7.14
C VAL A 359 3.67 -34.63 -6.17
N SER A 360 2.94 -34.72 -5.05
CA SER A 360 3.05 -35.79 -4.06
C SER A 360 2.57 -37.17 -4.56
N VAL A 361 1.74 -37.22 -5.61
CA VAL A 361 1.19 -38.48 -6.13
C VAL A 361 2.27 -39.27 -6.90
N PRO A 362 2.46 -40.57 -6.62
CA PRO A 362 3.34 -41.43 -7.41
C PRO A 362 2.91 -41.51 -8.89
N ARG A 363 3.87 -41.63 -9.81
CA ARG A 363 3.60 -41.70 -11.26
C ARG A 363 2.56 -42.76 -11.65
N GLU A 364 2.59 -43.91 -10.99
CA GLU A 364 1.72 -45.06 -11.29
C GLU A 364 0.24 -44.79 -10.96
N GLU A 365 0.00 -43.98 -9.92
CA GLU A 365 -1.35 -43.67 -9.42
C GLU A 365 -1.90 -42.36 -10.00
N TYR A 366 -1.09 -41.63 -10.75
CA TYR A 366 -1.43 -40.30 -11.25
C TYR A 366 -2.68 -40.28 -12.15
N ASP A 367 -2.90 -41.31 -12.98
CA ASP A 367 -4.09 -41.40 -13.85
C ASP A 367 -5.38 -41.70 -13.06
N ALA A 368 -5.29 -42.43 -11.95
CA ALA A 368 -6.42 -42.60 -11.05
C ALA A 368 -6.73 -41.28 -10.32
N PHE A 369 -5.70 -40.61 -9.80
CA PHE A 369 -5.81 -39.31 -9.16
C PHE A 369 -6.36 -38.23 -10.10
N ALA A 370 -5.88 -38.14 -11.34
CA ALA A 370 -6.35 -37.14 -12.30
C ALA A 370 -7.86 -37.24 -12.58
N ARG A 371 -8.43 -38.45 -12.51
CA ARG A 371 -9.87 -38.70 -12.65
C ARG A 371 -10.68 -38.29 -11.41
N SER A 372 -10.13 -38.47 -10.20
CA SER A 372 -10.79 -38.05 -8.95
C SER A 372 -10.57 -36.58 -8.60
N ALA A 373 -9.48 -35.98 -9.06
CA ALA A 373 -9.06 -34.61 -8.73
C ALA A 373 -10.13 -33.56 -9.06
N ASN A 374 -10.87 -33.74 -10.17
CA ASN A 374 -11.96 -32.83 -10.54
C ASN A 374 -13.17 -32.95 -9.60
N ALA A 375 -13.39 -34.11 -8.97
CA ALA A 375 -14.42 -34.30 -7.95
C ALA A 375 -13.99 -33.74 -6.57
N GLU A 376 -12.68 -33.65 -6.32
CA GLU A 376 -12.08 -33.07 -5.10
C GLU A 376 -11.89 -31.55 -5.19
N GLY A 377 -12.32 -30.90 -6.28
CA GLY A 377 -12.25 -29.44 -6.47
C GLY A 377 -10.88 -28.92 -6.91
N ILE A 378 -9.99 -29.78 -7.40
CA ILE A 378 -8.68 -29.40 -7.92
C ILE A 378 -8.82 -28.97 -9.39
N ASP A 379 -8.22 -27.83 -9.76
CA ASP A 379 -8.28 -27.34 -11.15
C ASP A 379 -7.60 -28.32 -12.12
N ALA A 380 -8.38 -28.85 -13.06
CA ALA A 380 -7.93 -29.75 -14.12
C ALA A 380 -6.83 -29.15 -15.03
N ARG A 381 -6.65 -27.82 -15.06
CA ARG A 381 -5.51 -27.17 -15.72
C ARG A 381 -4.20 -27.43 -14.99
N ILE A 382 -4.21 -27.35 -13.66
CA ILE A 382 -3.04 -27.60 -12.81
C ILE A 382 -2.65 -29.08 -12.91
N VAL A 383 -3.62 -29.99 -12.81
CA VAL A 383 -3.39 -31.44 -12.96
C VAL A 383 -2.71 -31.74 -14.30
N ARG A 384 -3.22 -31.19 -15.41
CA ARG A 384 -2.60 -31.40 -16.73
C ARG A 384 -1.23 -30.75 -16.86
N ALA A 385 -1.03 -29.57 -16.28
CA ALA A 385 0.26 -28.89 -16.29
C ALA A 385 1.32 -29.71 -15.54
N VAL A 386 1.00 -30.23 -14.35
CA VAL A 386 1.91 -31.08 -13.55
C VAL A 386 2.18 -32.41 -14.26
N ALA A 387 1.17 -33.02 -14.89
CA ALA A 387 1.37 -34.23 -15.69
C ALA A 387 2.36 -33.98 -16.84
N ALA A 388 2.22 -32.85 -17.53
CA ALA A 388 3.09 -32.45 -18.62
C ALA A 388 4.54 -32.18 -18.16
N THR A 389 4.73 -31.47 -17.03
CA THR A 389 6.07 -31.20 -16.49
C THR A 389 6.77 -32.48 -16.01
N ARG A 390 6.02 -33.48 -15.52
CA ARG A 390 6.54 -34.80 -15.12
C ARG A 390 6.72 -35.79 -16.28
N GLY A 391 6.28 -35.43 -17.49
CA GLY A 391 6.31 -36.31 -18.66
C GLY A 391 5.35 -37.51 -18.55
N ILE A 392 4.27 -37.38 -17.78
CA ILE A 392 3.22 -38.40 -17.65
C ILE A 392 2.25 -38.23 -18.81
N ALA A 393 1.95 -39.31 -19.53
CA ALA A 393 0.95 -39.28 -20.58
C ALA A 393 -0.44 -39.05 -19.97
N SER A 394 -0.91 -37.80 -20.00
CA SER A 394 -2.28 -37.46 -19.62
C SER A 394 -3.23 -38.22 -20.54
N SER A 395 -4.06 -39.12 -20.00
CA SER A 395 -5.21 -39.61 -20.74
C SER A 395 -6.05 -38.41 -21.17
N LYS A 396 -6.43 -38.37 -22.45
CA LYS A 396 -7.35 -37.36 -22.99
C LYS A 396 -8.73 -37.52 -22.39
#